data_AF-A0A9L0SAG8-F1
#
_entry.id   AF-A0A9L0SAG8-F1
#
_cell.length_a   1.000
_cell.length_b   1.000
_cell.length_c   1.000
_cell.angle_alpha   90.00
_cell.angle_beta   90.00
_cell.angle_gamma   90.00
#
_symmetry.space_group_name_H-M   'P 1'
#
loop_
_entity.id
_entity.type
_entity.pdbx_description
1 polymer ?
#
loop_
_entity_poly.entity_id
_entity_poly.type
_entity_poly.pdbx_seq_one_letter_code
_entity_poly.pdbx_strand_id
1 'polypeptide(L)'
;MRVAALISGGKDSCYNMMQCIAAGHQIVALANLRPAENQVGSDELDSYMYQTVGHHAIDLYAEAMALPLYRRTIRGRSVDTSQVYTKCEGDEVEDLYELLKLVKEKEEVEGISVGAILSDYQRVRVENVCKRLDLQPLAYLWQRKQEDLLREMISSNIQAIIIKVAALGLDPDKHLGKTLDQMEPYLLELSSKYGVHICGEGGEYETFTLDCPLFKKKIIVDSSEVVIHSADAFAPVAYLRLLELHLEDKSFCVETMLPEEVLFLKDCLVHQSDTEISGGLCHPKEILHVQGISHWAPASIGPCSQSIKLGEPCHIVGRVFWGFEGQHGYRKDKTRSALEDKDQKQLGELPLLSMDRANAEPGTSQDAKLSQLAHPLYLL
;
A
#
# COMPACT_ATOMS: atom_id res chain seq x y z
N MET A 1 24.05 -1.48 -0.88
CA MET A 1 24.19 -2.21 0.39
C MET A 1 23.07 -3.21 0.54
N ARG A 2 23.38 -4.36 1.14
CA ARG A 2 22.37 -5.29 1.68
C ARG A 2 21.90 -4.75 3.04
N VAL A 3 20.59 -4.62 3.21
CA VAL A 3 20.00 -3.93 4.37
C VAL A 3 18.98 -4.83 5.05
N ALA A 4 19.07 -4.93 6.38
CA ALA A 4 17.98 -5.47 7.19
C ALA A 4 17.08 -4.33 7.67
N ALA A 5 15.77 -4.55 7.71
CA ALA A 5 14.83 -3.56 8.20
C ALA A 5 14.39 -3.84 9.63
N LEU A 6 14.58 -2.87 10.52
CA LEU A 6 13.93 -2.89 11.83
C LEU A 6 12.46 -2.52 11.65
N ILE A 7 11.58 -3.46 11.97
CA ILE A 7 10.15 -3.31 11.78
C ILE A 7 9.39 -3.40 13.10
N SER A 8 8.30 -2.63 13.19
CA SER A 8 7.44 -2.56 14.37
C SER A 8 5.99 -2.94 14.09
N GLY A 9 5.59 -3.04 12.81
CA GLY A 9 4.18 -3.05 12.42
C GLY A 9 3.76 -1.77 11.74
N GLY A 10 4.37 -0.65 12.13
CA GLY A 10 3.89 0.69 11.77
C GLY A 10 4.28 1.19 10.39
N LYS A 11 3.60 2.26 10.00
CA LYS A 11 3.79 3.02 8.76
C LYS A 11 5.24 3.46 8.53
N ASP A 12 5.94 3.85 9.60
CA ASP A 12 7.26 4.49 9.50
C ASP A 12 8.33 3.48 9.07
N SER A 13 8.27 2.26 9.61
CA SER A 13 9.16 1.17 9.21
C SER A 13 8.97 0.79 7.75
N CYS A 14 7.72 0.71 7.28
CA CYS A 14 7.41 0.43 5.88
C CYS A 14 7.87 1.54 4.94
N TYR A 15 7.61 2.81 5.30
CA TYR A 15 8.02 3.93 4.47
C TYR A 15 9.54 4.06 4.38
N ASN A 16 10.25 3.90 5.50
CA ASN A 16 11.72 3.97 5.48
C ASN A 16 12.35 2.85 4.66
N MET A 17 11.75 1.65 4.60
CA MET A 17 12.17 0.60 3.66
C MET A 17 12.01 1.03 2.20
N MET A 18 10.90 1.70 1.85
CA MET A 18 10.69 2.25 0.51
C MET A 18 11.77 3.29 0.16
N GLN A 19 12.13 4.16 1.12
CA GLN A 19 13.21 5.13 0.94
C GLN A 19 14.58 4.46 0.76
N CYS A 20 14.88 3.39 1.51
CA CYS A 20 16.09 2.60 1.31
C CYS A 20 16.17 2.03 -0.12
N ILE A 21 15.05 1.50 -0.64
CA ILE A 21 14.99 0.96 -2.01
C ILE A 21 15.15 2.08 -3.05
N ALA A 22 14.48 3.22 -2.85
CA ALA A 22 14.63 4.39 -3.72
C ALA A 22 16.07 4.92 -3.76
N ALA A 23 16.82 4.78 -2.66
CA ALA A 23 18.24 5.11 -2.57
C ALA A 23 19.18 4.02 -3.16
N GLY A 24 18.64 2.97 -3.79
CA GLY A 24 19.41 1.91 -4.43
C GLY A 24 19.91 0.83 -3.47
N HIS A 25 19.32 0.70 -2.29
CA HIS A 25 19.62 -0.39 -1.36
C HIS A 25 18.68 -1.58 -1.55
N GLN A 26 19.13 -2.76 -1.13
CA GLN A 26 18.35 -3.99 -1.19
C GLN A 26 17.92 -4.38 0.22
N ILE A 27 16.62 -4.43 0.49
CA ILE A 27 16.11 -5.03 1.72
C ILE A 27 16.18 -6.56 1.57
N VAL A 28 16.90 -7.21 2.47
CA VAL A 28 17.15 -8.66 2.41
C VAL A 28 16.58 -9.43 3.59
N ALA A 29 16.27 -8.75 4.69
CA ALA A 29 15.72 -9.36 5.89
C ALA A 29 14.93 -8.36 6.73
N LEU A 30 14.03 -8.91 7.54
CA LEU A 30 13.24 -8.20 8.53
C LEU A 30 13.73 -8.55 9.93
N ALA A 31 13.79 -7.57 10.82
CA ALA A 31 14.22 -7.74 12.21
C ALA A 31 13.21 -7.06 13.16
N ASN A 32 12.76 -7.79 14.18
CA ASN A 32 11.81 -7.28 15.16
C ASN A 32 12.14 -7.76 16.58
N LEU A 33 12.06 -6.84 17.54
CA LEU A 33 12.03 -7.20 18.96
C LEU A 33 10.58 -7.36 19.41
N ARG A 34 10.32 -8.41 20.19
CA ARG A 34 8.97 -8.76 20.66
C ARG A 34 8.92 -8.88 22.19
N PRO A 35 7.78 -8.60 22.83
CA PRO A 35 7.59 -8.90 24.26
C PRO A 35 7.73 -10.41 24.56
N ALA A 36 7.88 -10.76 25.84
CA ALA A 36 7.89 -12.14 26.26
C ALA A 36 6.47 -12.73 26.28
N GLU A 37 6.31 -13.94 25.71
CA GLU A 37 5.01 -14.64 25.58
C GLU A 37 4.30 -14.87 26.93
N ASN A 38 5.04 -14.88 28.04
CA ASN A 38 4.52 -15.16 29.38
C ASN A 38 3.92 -13.94 30.10
N GLN A 39 3.86 -12.76 29.46
CA GLN A 39 3.12 -11.62 30.02
C GLN A 39 1.63 -11.76 29.72
N VAL A 40 0.97 -12.59 30.51
CA VAL A 40 -0.47 -12.78 30.49
C VAL A 40 -1.14 -11.52 31.05
N GLY A 41 -1.60 -10.61 30.18
CA GLY A 41 -2.51 -9.54 30.62
C GLY A 41 -2.53 -8.25 29.79
N SER A 42 -1.46 -7.89 29.08
CA SER A 42 -1.45 -6.71 28.21
C SER A 42 -0.52 -6.88 27.02
N ASP A 43 -1.02 -6.64 25.81
CA ASP A 43 -0.19 -6.54 24.59
C ASP A 43 0.64 -5.25 24.57
N GLU A 44 0.39 -4.37 25.54
CA GLU A 44 1.06 -3.10 25.75
C GLU A 44 2.09 -3.23 26.88
N LEU A 45 3.34 -2.98 26.52
CA LEU A 45 4.45 -2.74 27.45
C LEU A 45 4.79 -1.26 27.47
N ASP A 46 5.16 -0.75 28.65
CA ASP A 46 5.82 0.56 28.80
C ASP A 46 7.29 0.49 28.28
N SER A 47 7.47 0.29 26.97
CA SER A 47 8.79 0.43 26.32
C SER A 47 8.84 1.77 25.59
N TYR A 48 9.87 2.57 25.89
CA TYR A 48 10.15 3.80 25.16
C TYR A 48 10.65 3.55 23.73
N MET A 49 11.10 2.32 23.45
CA MET A 49 11.82 2.00 22.23
C MET A 49 10.98 1.24 21.21
N TYR A 50 10.08 0.35 21.64
CA TYR A 50 9.42 -0.60 20.75
C TYR A 50 7.89 -0.58 20.83
N GLN A 51 7.27 -0.58 19.65
CA GLN A 51 5.85 -0.85 19.49
C GLN A 51 5.55 -2.29 19.93
N THR A 52 4.58 -2.47 20.81
CA THR A 52 4.19 -3.80 21.32
C THR A 52 2.79 -4.20 20.89
N VAL A 53 1.91 -3.23 20.64
CA VAL A 53 0.59 -3.48 20.05
C VAL A 53 0.76 -3.98 18.61
N GLY A 54 0.05 -5.07 18.29
CA GLY A 54 0.09 -5.70 16.96
C GLY A 54 1.29 -6.61 16.72
N HIS A 55 2.14 -6.88 17.73
CA HIS A 55 3.34 -7.71 17.54
C HIS A 55 3.02 -9.16 17.10
N HIS A 56 1.84 -9.68 17.44
CA HIS A 56 1.38 -11.01 17.00
C HIS A 56 1.24 -11.10 15.48
N ALA A 57 0.88 -9.99 14.82
CA ALA A 57 0.66 -9.96 13.38
C ALA A 57 1.96 -9.75 12.56
N ILE A 58 3.10 -9.49 13.22
CA ILE A 58 4.38 -9.24 12.54
C ILE A 58 4.89 -10.47 11.78
N ASP A 59 4.54 -11.68 12.23
CA ASP A 59 4.95 -12.91 11.53
C ASP A 59 4.40 -12.96 10.09
N LEU A 60 3.24 -12.33 9.84
CA LEU A 60 2.66 -12.23 8.50
C LEU A 60 3.51 -11.37 7.56
N TYR A 61 4.32 -10.43 8.05
CA TYR A 61 5.18 -9.63 7.18
C TYR A 61 6.26 -10.45 6.46
N ALA A 62 6.74 -11.53 7.09
CA ALA A 62 7.72 -12.41 6.46
C ALA A 62 7.17 -12.98 5.15
N GLU A 63 5.96 -13.54 5.20
CA GLU A 63 5.29 -14.08 4.03
C GLU A 63 4.76 -12.97 3.11
N ALA A 64 4.17 -11.91 3.66
CA ALA A 64 3.64 -10.79 2.87
C ALA A 64 4.71 -10.14 2.01
N MET A 65 5.94 -9.96 2.51
CA MET A 65 7.05 -9.35 1.78
C MET A 65 7.95 -10.37 1.08
N ALA A 66 7.76 -11.67 1.35
CA ALA A 66 8.66 -12.75 0.93
C ALA A 66 10.12 -12.51 1.36
N LEU A 67 10.31 -12.18 2.65
CA LEU A 67 11.61 -11.91 3.26
C LEU A 67 11.78 -12.72 4.56
N PRO A 68 13.01 -13.16 4.91
CA PRO A 68 13.26 -13.80 6.18
C PRO A 68 13.01 -12.82 7.33
N LEU A 69 12.34 -13.30 8.39
CA LEU A 69 12.04 -12.52 9.59
C LEU A 69 12.79 -13.09 10.79
N TYR A 70 13.59 -12.24 11.41
CA TYR A 70 14.34 -12.53 12.62
C TYR A 70 13.66 -11.84 13.81
N ARG A 71 13.20 -12.62 14.77
CA ARG A 71 12.58 -12.09 15.99
C ARG A 71 13.37 -12.47 17.22
N ARG A 72 13.50 -11.54 18.16
CA ARG A 72 14.09 -11.81 19.47
C ARG A 72 13.19 -11.24 20.57
N THR A 73 13.04 -12.00 21.65
CA THR A 73 12.29 -11.55 22.83
C THR A 73 13.10 -10.52 23.62
N ILE A 74 12.46 -9.42 23.99
CA ILE A 74 12.99 -8.41 24.90
C ILE A 74 13.08 -9.03 26.30
N ARG A 75 14.30 -9.09 26.84
CA ARG A 75 14.60 -9.57 28.20
C ARG A 75 15.07 -8.44 29.10
N GLY A 76 15.76 -7.46 28.52
CA GLY A 76 16.18 -6.24 29.19
C GLY A 76 15.01 -5.30 29.49
N ARG A 77 15.31 -4.22 30.21
CA ARG A 77 14.40 -3.09 30.46
C ARG A 77 15.04 -1.80 29.97
N SER A 78 14.30 -0.70 29.88
CA SER A 78 14.90 0.61 29.64
C SER A 78 15.65 1.07 30.90
N VAL A 79 16.95 0.75 31.01
CA VAL A 79 17.79 1.03 32.19
C VAL A 79 18.51 2.36 32.03
N ASP A 80 19.23 2.54 30.91
CA ASP A 80 19.82 3.83 30.57
C ASP A 80 18.80 4.67 29.81
N THR A 81 18.32 5.74 30.44
CA THR A 81 17.39 6.70 29.84
C THR A 81 18.05 8.03 29.44
N SER A 82 19.37 8.10 29.50
CA SER A 82 20.12 9.30 29.15
C SER A 82 20.12 9.57 27.64
N GLN A 83 20.52 10.79 27.27
CA GLN A 83 20.60 11.24 25.88
C GLN A 83 21.70 10.51 25.08
N VAL A 84 22.75 10.04 25.74
CA VAL A 84 23.86 9.33 25.10
C VAL A 84 23.90 7.93 25.68
N TYR A 85 23.55 6.94 24.87
CA TYR A 85 23.52 5.56 25.33
C TYR A 85 24.92 5.03 25.64
N THR A 86 25.10 4.53 26.85
CA THR A 86 26.26 3.73 27.24
C THR A 86 25.82 2.29 27.48
N LYS A 87 26.61 1.33 26.99
CA LYS A 87 26.33 -0.10 27.17
C LYS A 87 26.05 -0.38 28.66
N CYS A 88 24.84 -0.89 28.93
CA CYS A 88 24.39 -1.22 30.26
C CYS A 88 23.89 -2.67 30.29
N GLU A 89 24.30 -3.44 31.29
CA GLU A 89 23.87 -4.83 31.44
C GLU A 89 22.39 -4.88 31.84
N GLY A 90 21.62 -5.74 31.15
CA GLY A 90 20.18 -5.88 31.38
C GLY A 90 19.33 -4.81 30.69
N ASP A 91 19.92 -3.98 29.82
CA ASP A 91 19.17 -2.99 29.03
C ASP A 91 18.61 -3.59 27.73
N GLU A 92 17.41 -3.16 27.33
CA GLU A 92 16.73 -3.65 26.11
C GLU A 92 17.52 -3.37 24.81
N VAL A 93 18.43 -2.40 24.82
CA VAL A 93 19.32 -2.10 23.69
C VAL A 93 20.33 -3.24 23.44
N GLU A 94 20.71 -4.01 24.46
CA GLU A 94 21.58 -5.18 24.27
C GLU A 94 20.83 -6.34 23.61
N ASP A 95 19.51 -6.45 23.78
CA ASP A 95 18.71 -7.40 23.00
C ASP A 95 18.67 -7.02 21.52
N LEU A 96 18.62 -5.73 21.21
CA LEU A 96 18.74 -5.23 19.83
C LEU A 96 20.12 -5.55 19.25
N TYR A 97 21.18 -5.39 20.03
CA TYR A 97 22.54 -5.75 19.62
C TYR A 97 22.64 -7.22 19.21
N GLU A 98 22.14 -8.13 20.05
CA GLU A 98 22.19 -9.56 19.76
C GLU A 98 21.31 -9.96 18.56
N LEU A 99 20.16 -9.30 18.37
CA LEU A 99 19.32 -9.51 17.19
C LEU A 99 20.05 -9.07 15.91
N LEU A 100 20.58 -7.85 15.88
CA LEU A 100 21.25 -7.31 14.70
C LEU A 100 22.56 -8.04 14.39
N LYS A 101 23.26 -8.53 15.42
CA LYS A 101 24.43 -9.39 15.25
C LYS A 101 24.06 -10.69 14.52
N LEU A 102 23.00 -11.36 14.96
CA LEU A 102 22.50 -12.58 14.30
C LEU A 102 22.14 -12.31 12.83
N VAL A 103 21.42 -11.22 12.55
CA VAL A 103 21.01 -10.87 11.18
C VAL A 103 22.23 -10.55 10.32
N LYS A 104 23.21 -9.81 10.85
CA LYS A 104 24.48 -9.54 10.16
C LYS A 104 25.22 -10.82 9.78
N GLU A 105 25.32 -11.77 10.71
CA GLU A 105 26.00 -13.06 10.49
C GLU A 105 25.27 -13.96 9.49
N LYS A 106 23.93 -13.89 9.43
CA LYS A 106 23.12 -14.76 8.56
C LYS A 106 22.91 -14.20 7.15
N GLU A 107 22.74 -12.88 7.05
CA GLU A 107 22.27 -12.22 5.82
C GLU A 107 23.35 -11.33 5.20
N GLU A 108 24.51 -11.21 5.84
CA GLU A 108 25.65 -10.39 5.40
C GLU A 108 25.24 -8.94 5.11
N VAL A 109 24.45 -8.37 6.03
CA VAL A 109 23.97 -6.98 5.89
C VAL A 109 25.06 -5.97 6.24
N GLU A 110 25.01 -4.84 5.54
CA GLU A 110 25.93 -3.71 5.69
C GLU A 110 25.22 -2.50 6.32
N GLY A 111 23.89 -2.48 6.30
CA GLY A 111 23.10 -1.39 6.86
C GLY A 111 21.78 -1.83 7.48
N ILE A 112 21.20 -0.95 8.28
CA ILE A 112 19.94 -1.17 8.99
C ILE A 112 18.95 -0.05 8.65
N SER A 113 17.79 -0.41 8.12
CA SER A 113 16.68 0.53 7.88
C SER A 113 15.95 0.80 9.20
N VAL A 114 15.77 2.07 9.56
CA VAL A 114 15.18 2.53 10.84
C VAL A 114 14.09 3.58 10.59
N GLY A 115 12.87 3.30 11.02
CA GLY A 115 11.72 4.21 10.85
C GLY A 115 11.61 5.33 11.90
N ALA A 116 12.71 5.85 12.44
CA ALA A 116 12.66 6.94 13.42
C ALA A 116 12.50 8.31 12.74
N ILE A 117 11.55 9.14 13.21
CA ILE A 117 11.32 10.49 12.66
C ILE A 117 11.91 11.57 13.55
N LEU A 118 11.51 11.66 14.84
CA LEU A 118 11.96 12.71 15.75
C LEU A 118 12.61 12.21 17.04
N SER A 119 12.38 10.96 17.45
CA SER A 119 12.91 10.44 18.72
C SER A 119 14.44 10.27 18.71
N ASP A 120 15.14 11.21 19.35
CA ASP A 120 16.60 11.12 19.58
C ASP A 120 16.94 9.87 20.41
N TYR A 121 16.05 9.52 21.35
CA TYR A 121 16.20 8.35 22.21
C TYR A 121 16.34 7.06 21.39
N GLN A 122 15.43 6.84 20.45
CA GLN A 122 15.44 5.66 19.58
C GLN A 122 16.64 5.71 18.63
N ARG A 123 16.88 6.87 18.00
CA ARG A 123 17.97 7.05 17.04
C ARG A 123 19.33 6.73 17.64
N VAL A 124 19.67 7.36 18.77
CA VAL A 124 21.00 7.23 19.40
C VAL A 124 21.28 5.78 19.81
N ARG A 125 20.28 5.05 20.29
CA ARG A 125 20.42 3.64 20.69
C ARG A 125 20.67 2.73 19.49
N VAL A 126 19.91 2.92 18.40
CA VAL A 126 20.15 2.16 17.16
C VAL A 126 21.52 2.51 16.56
N GLU A 127 21.91 3.79 16.54
CA GLU A 127 23.23 4.22 16.06
C GLU A 127 24.36 3.61 16.90
N ASN A 128 24.20 3.52 18.23
CA ASN A 128 25.19 2.88 19.11
C ASN A 128 25.39 1.40 18.75
N VAL A 129 24.29 0.66 18.59
CA VAL A 129 24.33 -0.76 18.20
C VAL A 129 24.97 -0.92 16.82
N CYS A 130 24.54 -0.12 15.84
CA CYS A 130 25.07 -0.16 14.48
C CYS A 130 26.57 0.13 14.46
N LYS A 131 27.04 1.14 15.20
CA LYS A 131 28.46 1.46 15.33
C LYS A 131 29.28 0.30 15.90
N ARG A 132 28.77 -0.38 16.92
CA ARG A 132 29.46 -1.54 17.54
C ARG A 132 29.51 -2.75 16.61
N LEU A 133 28.54 -2.86 15.71
CA LEU A 133 28.45 -3.96 14.75
C LEU A 133 29.06 -3.61 13.39
N ASP A 134 29.59 -2.40 13.19
CA ASP A 134 30.05 -1.93 11.88
C ASP A 134 28.93 -2.06 10.82
N LEU A 135 27.80 -1.42 11.10
CA LEU A 135 26.62 -1.33 10.23
C LEU A 135 26.26 0.15 10.02
N GLN A 136 25.78 0.49 8.83
CA GLN A 136 25.27 1.83 8.53
C GLN A 136 23.79 1.97 8.91
N PRO A 137 23.42 2.80 9.90
CA PRO A 137 22.02 3.13 10.14
C PRO A 137 21.48 4.02 9.00
N LEU A 138 20.32 3.65 8.48
CA LEU A 138 19.62 4.33 7.39
C LEU A 138 18.27 4.84 7.89
N ALA A 139 18.26 6.08 8.39
CA ALA A 139 17.08 6.76 8.94
C ALA A 139 16.68 7.94 8.03
N TYR A 140 16.05 7.64 6.89
CA TYR A 140 15.70 8.65 5.87
C TYR A 140 14.57 9.57 6.31
N LEU A 141 13.78 9.18 7.32
CA LEU A 141 12.66 9.98 7.82
C LEU A 141 13.09 11.02 8.86
N TRP A 142 14.33 10.92 9.35
CA TRP A 142 14.80 11.71 10.47
C TRP A 142 14.72 13.22 10.23
N GLN A 143 14.10 13.94 11.19
CA GLN A 143 13.90 15.40 11.17
C GLN A 143 13.20 15.93 9.93
N ARG A 144 12.51 15.08 9.16
CA ARG A 144 11.65 15.54 8.08
C ARG A 144 10.35 16.11 8.64
N LYS A 145 9.75 17.04 7.89
CA LYS A 145 8.48 17.68 8.27
C LYS A 145 7.36 16.63 8.29
N GLN A 146 6.71 16.47 9.44
CA GLN A 146 5.72 15.39 9.67
C GLN A 146 4.51 15.47 8.73
N GLU A 147 4.00 16.67 8.45
CA GLU A 147 2.90 16.88 7.49
C GLU A 147 3.24 16.32 6.10
N ASP A 148 4.44 16.62 5.62
CA ASP A 148 4.88 16.19 4.30
C ASP A 148 5.11 14.67 4.30
N LEU A 149 5.70 14.13 5.38
CA LEU A 149 5.88 12.69 5.56
C LEU A 149 4.55 11.92 5.53
N LEU A 150 3.53 12.36 6.27
CA LEU A 150 2.25 11.66 6.31
C LEU A 150 1.59 11.64 4.94
N ARG A 151 1.60 12.78 4.22
CA ARG A 151 1.09 12.86 2.84
C ARG A 151 1.86 11.99 1.87
N GLU A 152 3.19 11.94 2.01
CA GLU A 152 4.02 11.08 1.19
C GLU A 152 3.74 9.60 1.45
N MET A 153 3.54 9.19 2.71
CA MET A 153 3.17 7.82 3.05
C MET A 153 1.83 7.43 2.41
N ILE A 154 0.82 8.31 2.50
CA ILE A 154 -0.50 8.11 1.90
C ILE A 154 -0.39 8.00 0.37
N SER A 155 0.27 8.96 -0.29
CA SER A 155 0.44 8.97 -1.75
C SER A 155 1.35 7.85 -2.26
N SER A 156 2.23 7.31 -1.42
CA SER A 156 3.04 6.12 -1.71
C SER A 156 2.29 4.81 -1.48
N ASN A 157 0.97 4.85 -1.27
CA ASN A 157 0.10 3.71 -1.04
C ASN A 157 0.47 2.87 0.19
N ILE A 158 0.90 3.50 1.29
CA ILE A 158 0.98 2.83 2.59
C ILE A 158 -0.43 2.74 3.17
N GLN A 159 -1.02 1.55 3.09
CA GLN A 159 -2.32 1.22 3.65
C GLN A 159 -2.14 0.78 5.10
N ALA A 160 -1.98 1.75 6.00
CA ALA A 160 -1.90 1.49 7.44
C ALA A 160 -3.17 1.96 8.15
N ILE A 161 -3.56 1.21 9.19
CA ILE A 161 -4.68 1.53 10.08
C ILE A 161 -4.16 1.96 11.45
N ILE A 162 -4.90 2.84 12.13
CA ILE A 162 -4.64 3.18 13.54
C ILE A 162 -5.01 1.99 14.41
N ILE A 163 -4.03 1.48 15.18
CA ILE A 163 -4.24 0.35 16.11
C ILE A 163 -4.07 0.75 17.57
N LYS A 164 -3.66 1.97 17.86
CA LYS A 164 -3.59 2.50 19.22
C LYS A 164 -3.85 3.99 19.19
N VAL A 165 -4.51 4.50 20.23
CA VAL A 165 -4.62 5.92 20.52
C VAL A 165 -4.29 6.16 21.99
N ALA A 166 -3.58 7.24 22.29
CA ALA A 166 -3.12 7.59 23.63
C ALA A 166 -2.91 9.11 23.80
N ALA A 167 -3.67 9.94 23.08
CA ALA A 167 -3.50 11.40 23.12
C ALA A 167 -4.83 12.15 23.23
N LEU A 168 -4.75 13.37 23.77
CA LEU A 168 -5.89 14.28 23.86
C LEU A 168 -6.52 14.51 22.48
N GLY A 169 -7.82 14.30 22.40
CA GLY A 169 -8.59 14.44 21.16
C GLY A 169 -8.65 13.18 20.30
N LEU A 170 -7.84 12.15 20.57
CA LEU A 170 -7.99 10.85 19.91
C LEU A 170 -9.01 9.98 20.65
N ASP A 171 -10.20 9.88 20.08
CA ASP A 171 -11.31 9.03 20.52
C ASP A 171 -11.18 7.58 19.98
N PRO A 172 -11.09 6.55 20.85
CA PRO A 172 -10.97 5.15 20.45
C PRO A 172 -12.09 4.68 19.51
N ASP A 173 -13.35 5.02 19.81
CA ASP A 173 -14.52 4.55 19.08
C ASP A 173 -14.59 5.17 17.68
N LYS A 174 -13.95 6.33 17.49
CA LYS A 174 -13.96 7.06 16.21
C LYS A 174 -12.71 6.82 15.38
N HIS A 175 -11.58 6.47 15.97
CA HIS A 175 -10.28 6.51 15.28
C HIS A 175 -9.60 5.16 15.13
N LEU A 176 -9.80 4.20 16.05
CA LEU A 176 -9.23 2.87 15.88
C LEU A 176 -9.78 2.22 14.61
N GLY A 177 -8.90 1.56 13.85
CA GLY A 177 -9.21 0.91 12.57
C GLY A 177 -9.29 1.85 11.36
N LYS A 178 -9.26 3.18 11.54
CA LYS A 178 -9.23 4.11 10.40
C LYS A 178 -7.89 4.10 9.68
N THR A 179 -7.93 4.34 8.37
CA THR A 179 -6.71 4.46 7.56
C THR A 179 -6.01 5.81 7.77
N LEU A 180 -4.73 5.89 7.39
CA LEU A 180 -3.99 7.16 7.40
C LEU A 180 -4.69 8.26 6.61
N ASP A 181 -5.22 7.93 5.42
CA ASP A 181 -5.94 8.87 4.55
C ASP A 181 -7.20 9.43 5.23
N GLN A 182 -7.96 8.57 5.91
CA GLN A 182 -9.14 8.99 6.68
C GLN A 182 -8.79 9.86 7.89
N MET A 183 -7.60 9.67 8.45
CA MET A 183 -7.15 10.35 9.66
C MET A 183 -6.37 11.64 9.38
N GLU A 184 -5.77 11.81 8.20
CA GLU A 184 -4.87 12.94 7.87
C GLU A 184 -5.50 14.30 8.20
N PRO A 185 -6.72 14.64 7.73
CA PRO A 185 -7.28 15.97 8.00
C PRO A 185 -7.49 16.22 9.49
N TYR A 186 -7.84 15.18 10.24
CA TYR A 186 -8.09 15.24 11.67
C TYR A 186 -6.79 15.38 12.47
N LEU A 187 -5.73 14.66 12.09
CA LEU A 187 -4.42 14.75 12.73
C LEU A 187 -3.78 16.14 12.53
N LEU A 188 -3.96 16.75 11.34
CA LEU A 188 -3.54 18.12 11.08
C LEU A 188 -4.29 19.13 11.98
N GLU A 189 -5.60 18.95 12.13
CA GLU A 189 -6.42 19.77 13.01
C GLU A 189 -6.01 19.63 14.49
N LEU A 190 -5.83 18.40 14.97
CA LEU A 190 -5.37 18.11 16.33
C LEU A 190 -3.99 18.70 16.60
N SER A 191 -3.07 18.61 15.64
CA SER A 191 -1.75 19.20 15.75
C SER A 191 -1.83 20.72 15.92
N SER A 192 -2.68 21.39 15.14
CA SER A 192 -2.89 22.84 15.26
C SER A 192 -3.55 23.25 16.58
N LYS A 193 -4.40 22.40 17.17
CA LYS A 193 -5.17 22.73 18.39
C LYS A 193 -4.42 22.39 19.68
N TYR A 194 -3.78 21.24 19.71
CA TYR A 194 -3.24 20.63 20.93
C TYR A 194 -1.75 20.33 20.84
N GLY A 195 -1.11 20.56 19.68
CA GLY A 195 0.31 20.27 19.50
C GLY A 195 0.64 18.78 19.31
N VAL A 196 -0.38 17.96 19.03
CA VAL A 196 -0.22 16.52 18.73
C VAL A 196 0.72 16.35 17.52
N HIS A 197 1.62 15.39 17.59
CA HIS A 197 2.49 15.01 16.49
C HIS A 197 1.70 14.30 15.38
N ILE A 198 1.71 14.89 14.18
CA ILE A 198 0.97 14.41 13.01
C ILE A 198 1.33 12.95 12.68
N CYS A 199 2.60 12.57 12.82
CA CYS A 199 3.07 11.20 12.60
C CYS A 199 2.98 10.31 13.86
N GLY A 200 2.38 10.76 14.96
CA GLY A 200 2.21 9.97 16.18
C GLY A 200 3.50 9.77 16.98
N GLU A 201 4.47 10.66 16.81
CA GLU A 201 5.72 10.63 17.58
C GLU A 201 5.42 10.69 19.10
N GLY A 202 6.19 9.98 19.91
CA GLY A 202 5.96 9.90 21.35
C GLY A 202 4.82 8.94 21.77
N GLY A 203 4.24 8.20 20.83
CA GLY A 203 3.26 7.14 21.13
C GLY A 203 1.80 7.62 21.20
N GLU A 204 1.52 8.81 20.67
CA GLU A 204 0.16 9.39 20.62
C GLU A 204 -0.84 8.49 19.87
N TYR A 205 -0.37 7.84 18.82
CA TYR A 205 -1.06 6.74 18.16
C TYR A 205 -0.04 5.77 17.55
N GLU A 206 -0.44 4.51 17.37
CA GLU A 206 0.35 3.50 16.68
C GLU A 206 -0.43 2.97 15.47
N THR A 207 0.31 2.43 14.50
CA THR A 207 -0.27 1.94 13.25
C THR A 207 0.15 0.51 12.96
N PHE A 208 -0.68 -0.17 12.16
CA PHE A 208 -0.33 -1.44 11.54
C PHE A 208 -0.54 -1.34 10.03
N THR A 209 0.50 -1.66 9.26
CA THR A 209 0.47 -1.57 7.79
C THR A 209 -0.11 -2.86 7.21
N LEU A 210 -1.30 -2.78 6.62
CA LEU A 210 -1.97 -3.91 5.99
C LEU A 210 -1.46 -4.17 4.58
N ASP A 211 -1.09 -3.10 3.88
CA ASP A 211 -0.50 -3.21 2.56
C ASP A 211 0.43 -2.04 2.23
N CYS A 212 1.45 -2.30 1.42
CA CYS A 212 2.24 -1.26 0.75
C CYS A 212 2.89 -1.84 -0.54
N PRO A 213 3.50 -1.02 -1.41
CA PRO A 213 4.14 -1.49 -2.64
C PRO A 213 5.22 -2.58 -2.44
N LEU A 214 5.79 -2.70 -1.25
CA LEU A 214 6.79 -3.72 -0.93
C LEU A 214 6.19 -5.11 -0.70
N PHE A 215 4.89 -5.19 -0.40
CA PHE A 215 4.22 -6.45 -0.09
C PHE A 215 3.88 -7.18 -1.40
N LYS A 216 4.06 -8.49 -1.42
CA LYS A 216 3.60 -9.44 -2.44
C LYS A 216 2.16 -9.90 -2.19
N LYS A 217 1.78 -10.01 -0.92
CA LYS A 217 0.42 -10.30 -0.46
C LYS A 217 -0.05 -9.20 0.49
N LYS A 218 -1.32 -8.82 0.45
CA LYS A 218 -1.89 -7.87 1.43
C LYS A 218 -2.38 -8.64 2.66
N ILE A 219 -2.33 -8.00 3.83
CA ILE A 219 -2.85 -8.53 5.08
C ILE A 219 -4.30 -8.07 5.24
N ILE A 220 -5.20 -9.01 5.51
CA ILE A 220 -6.60 -8.75 5.80
C ILE A 220 -6.85 -9.01 7.27
N VAL A 221 -7.56 -8.09 7.92
CA VAL A 221 -8.04 -8.25 9.30
C VAL A 221 -9.44 -8.85 9.24
N ASP A 222 -9.58 -10.09 9.69
CA ASP A 222 -10.87 -10.80 9.71
C ASP A 222 -11.68 -10.45 10.96
N SER A 223 -10.99 -10.36 12.10
CA SER A 223 -11.60 -9.97 13.36
C SER A 223 -10.62 -9.21 14.26
N SER A 224 -11.18 -8.27 15.03
CA SER A 224 -10.43 -7.49 16.01
C SER A 224 -11.34 -7.05 17.15
N GLU A 225 -10.75 -6.73 18.30
CA GLU A 225 -11.46 -6.18 19.45
C GLU A 225 -10.76 -4.92 19.97
N VAL A 226 -11.55 -3.98 20.49
CA VAL A 226 -11.02 -2.78 21.15
C VAL A 226 -10.76 -3.09 22.61
N VAL A 227 -9.53 -2.85 23.06
CA VAL A 227 -9.12 -2.98 24.45
C VAL A 227 -8.86 -1.59 25.01
N ILE A 228 -9.60 -1.22 26.05
CA ILE A 228 -9.38 0.03 26.78
C ILE A 228 -8.36 -0.24 27.89
N HIS A 229 -7.16 0.35 27.76
CA HIS A 229 -6.10 0.26 28.76
C HIS A 229 -6.30 1.30 29.88
N SER A 230 -6.64 2.53 29.49
CA SER A 230 -6.96 3.63 30.40
C SER A 230 -8.17 4.41 29.89
N ALA A 231 -9.21 4.52 30.71
CA ALA A 231 -10.44 5.24 30.39
C ALA A 231 -10.39 6.72 30.84
N ASP A 232 -9.22 7.37 30.77
CA ASP A 232 -9.09 8.78 31.10
C ASP A 232 -10.07 9.63 30.27
N ALA A 233 -10.73 10.59 30.92
CA ALA A 233 -11.81 11.36 30.29
C ALA A 233 -11.33 12.29 29.18
N PHE A 234 -10.03 12.59 29.11
CA PHE A 234 -9.44 13.54 28.18
C PHE A 234 -8.45 12.87 27.23
N ALA A 235 -7.67 11.91 27.70
CA ALA A 235 -6.67 11.18 26.92
C ALA A 235 -6.80 9.66 27.15
N PRO A 236 -7.88 9.03 26.66
CA PRO A 236 -8.04 7.59 26.79
C PRO A 236 -6.90 6.86 26.07
N VAL A 237 -6.44 5.77 26.68
CA VAL A 237 -5.48 4.84 26.07
C VAL A 237 -6.25 3.59 25.69
N ALA A 238 -6.33 3.32 24.39
CA ALA A 238 -6.99 2.14 23.87
C ALA A 238 -6.27 1.65 22.62
N TYR A 239 -6.37 0.34 22.39
CA TYR A 239 -5.76 -0.29 21.23
C TYR A 239 -6.67 -1.35 20.61
N LEU A 240 -6.42 -1.64 19.34
CA LEU A 240 -7.08 -2.66 18.56
C LEU A 240 -6.26 -3.94 18.66
N ARG A 241 -6.79 -4.96 19.34
CA ARG A 241 -6.23 -6.30 19.34
C ARG A 241 -6.72 -7.02 18.09
N LEU A 242 -5.79 -7.31 17.18
CA LEU A 242 -6.05 -8.05 15.94
C LEU A 242 -6.08 -9.55 16.28
N LEU A 243 -7.25 -10.18 16.16
CA LEU A 243 -7.49 -11.56 16.62
C LEU A 243 -7.22 -12.56 15.50
N GLU A 244 -7.82 -12.33 14.34
CA GLU A 244 -7.68 -13.17 13.16
C GLU A 244 -7.29 -12.32 11.96
N LEU A 245 -6.26 -12.79 11.25
CA LEU A 245 -5.76 -12.16 10.05
C LEU A 245 -5.36 -13.24 9.05
N HIS A 246 -5.45 -12.92 7.76
CA HIS A 246 -4.94 -13.76 6.70
C HIS A 246 -4.25 -12.95 5.60
N LEU A 247 -3.54 -13.65 4.73
CA LEU A 247 -2.88 -13.06 3.56
C LEU A 247 -3.69 -13.34 2.31
N GLU A 248 -3.92 -12.29 1.52
CA GLU A 248 -4.50 -12.38 0.20
C GLU A 248 -3.48 -12.01 -0.87
N ASP A 249 -3.48 -12.76 -1.97
CA ASP A 249 -2.69 -12.41 -3.14
C ASP A 249 -3.15 -11.07 -3.72
N LYS A 250 -2.18 -10.28 -4.18
CA LYS A 250 -2.48 -9.05 -4.91
C LYS A 250 -2.87 -9.39 -6.33
N SER A 251 -3.97 -8.81 -6.79
CA SER A 251 -4.30 -8.79 -8.22
C SER A 251 -3.34 -7.83 -8.92
N PHE A 252 -2.37 -8.36 -9.67
CA PHE A 252 -1.49 -7.55 -10.50
C PHE A 252 -2.14 -7.31 -11.86
N CYS A 253 -2.21 -6.04 -12.27
CA CYS A 253 -2.36 -5.70 -13.68
C CYS A 253 -0.97 -5.63 -14.30
N VAL A 254 -0.67 -6.56 -15.19
CA VAL A 254 0.58 -6.55 -15.96
C VAL A 254 0.29 -5.91 -17.31
N GLU A 255 0.96 -4.79 -17.60
CA GLU A 255 1.03 -4.29 -18.96
C GLU A 255 2.03 -5.16 -19.73
N THR A 256 1.58 -5.73 -20.85
CA THR A 256 2.43 -6.49 -21.77
C THR A 256 2.11 -6.05 -23.19
N MET A 257 3.11 -6.09 -24.06
CA MET A 257 2.88 -5.97 -25.49
C MET A 257 1.97 -7.12 -25.92
N LEU A 258 0.93 -6.81 -26.68
CA LEU A 258 0.07 -7.82 -27.28
C LEU A 258 0.93 -8.63 -28.27
N PRO A 259 0.98 -9.97 -28.20
CA PRO A 259 1.75 -10.76 -29.13
C PRO A 259 1.26 -10.56 -30.57
N GLU A 260 2.16 -10.66 -31.55
CA GLU A 260 1.79 -10.67 -32.97
C GLU A 260 0.77 -11.81 -33.22
N GLU A 261 -0.16 -11.58 -34.15
CA GLU A 261 -1.20 -12.54 -34.57
C GLU A 261 -2.33 -12.84 -33.56
N VAL A 262 -2.43 -12.12 -32.43
CA VAL A 262 -3.56 -12.25 -31.51
C VAL A 262 -4.76 -11.41 -31.96
N LEU A 263 -5.83 -12.08 -32.42
CA LEU A 263 -7.13 -11.45 -32.63
C LEU A 263 -7.85 -11.25 -31.29
N PHE A 264 -8.23 -10.02 -30.97
CA PHE A 264 -9.10 -9.73 -29.83
C PHE A 264 -10.29 -8.88 -30.25
N LEU A 265 -11.43 -9.10 -29.59
CA LEU A 265 -12.67 -8.38 -29.84
C LEU A 265 -12.79 -7.21 -28.86
N LYS A 266 -13.04 -6.00 -29.38
CA LYS A 266 -13.27 -4.79 -28.59
C LYS A 266 -14.59 -4.16 -29.00
N ASP A 267 -15.53 -4.05 -28.07
CA ASP A 267 -16.73 -3.23 -28.23
C ASP A 267 -16.37 -1.79 -27.85
N CYS A 268 -16.64 -0.86 -28.76
CA CYS A 268 -16.49 0.57 -28.58
C CYS A 268 -17.86 1.24 -28.71
N LEU A 269 -18.13 2.21 -27.84
CA LEU A 269 -19.26 3.14 -28.00
C LEU A 269 -18.70 4.46 -28.53
N VAL A 270 -19.21 4.94 -29.65
CA VAL A 270 -18.77 6.19 -30.29
C VAL A 270 -19.90 7.21 -30.22
N HIS A 271 -19.59 8.43 -29.83
CA HIS A 271 -20.51 9.56 -29.85
C HIS A 271 -20.02 10.60 -30.87
N GLN A 272 -20.85 10.92 -31.86
CA GLN A 272 -20.55 11.93 -32.87
C GLN A 272 -21.18 13.26 -32.45
N SER A 273 -20.37 14.30 -32.29
CA SER A 273 -20.85 15.67 -32.11
C SER A 273 -20.87 16.39 -33.47
N ASP A 274 -22.04 16.82 -33.91
CA ASP A 274 -22.21 17.59 -35.14
C ASP A 274 -21.85 19.06 -34.90
N THR A 275 -20.59 19.41 -35.15
CA THR A 275 -20.18 20.81 -35.28
C THR A 275 -19.29 20.95 -36.50
N GLU A 276 -19.83 21.52 -37.58
CA GLU A 276 -19.07 21.89 -38.78
C GLU A 276 -18.06 23.00 -38.42
N ILE A 277 -16.78 22.77 -38.68
CA ILE A 277 -15.75 23.83 -38.67
C ILE A 277 -15.20 23.97 -40.09
N SER A 278 -15.44 25.12 -40.69
CA SER A 278 -14.88 25.51 -41.99
C SER A 278 -13.42 25.98 -41.86
N GLY A 279 -12.52 25.29 -42.56
CA GLY A 279 -11.34 25.87 -43.22
C GLY A 279 -10.06 26.06 -42.40
N GLY A 280 -9.12 25.12 -42.54
CA GLY A 280 -7.70 25.31 -42.23
C GLY A 280 -6.98 24.04 -41.74
N LEU A 281 -5.95 23.60 -42.47
CA LEU A 281 -5.07 22.47 -42.11
C LEU A 281 -4.25 22.75 -40.84
N CYS A 282 -4.79 22.33 -39.71
CA CYS A 282 -4.08 21.89 -38.51
C CYS A 282 -5.10 21.04 -37.78
N HIS A 283 -4.93 19.72 -37.71
CA HIS A 283 -5.88 18.90 -36.97
C HIS A 283 -5.72 19.22 -35.48
N PRO A 284 -6.74 19.80 -34.83
CA PRO A 284 -6.67 20.03 -33.39
C PRO A 284 -6.50 18.68 -32.71
N LYS A 285 -5.45 18.53 -31.89
CA LYS A 285 -5.28 17.36 -31.03
C LYS A 285 -6.35 17.45 -29.95
N GLU A 286 -7.49 16.85 -30.21
CA GLU A 286 -8.56 16.72 -29.22
C GLU A 286 -8.23 15.50 -28.35
N ILE A 287 -7.97 15.77 -27.07
CA ILE A 287 -7.65 14.75 -26.07
C ILE A 287 -8.87 14.65 -25.15
N LEU A 288 -9.55 13.50 -25.18
CA LEU A 288 -10.47 13.16 -24.10
C LEU A 288 -9.64 12.63 -22.95
N HIS A 289 -9.42 13.48 -21.94
CA HIS A 289 -8.83 13.04 -20.68
C HIS A 289 -9.97 12.57 -19.77
N VAL A 290 -10.09 11.26 -19.60
CA VAL A 290 -10.91 10.70 -18.53
C VAL A 290 -10.01 10.59 -17.32
N GLN A 291 -10.24 11.44 -16.33
CA GLN A 291 -9.47 11.43 -15.10
C GLN A 291 -9.80 10.15 -14.33
N GLY A 292 -8.88 9.19 -14.36
CA GLY A 292 -9.00 7.98 -13.56
C GLY A 292 -9.02 8.34 -12.08
N ILE A 293 -9.94 7.73 -11.33
CA ILE A 293 -9.99 7.81 -9.86
C ILE A 293 -8.90 6.89 -9.22
N SER A 294 -8.10 6.22 -10.05
CA SER A 294 -7.05 5.28 -9.66
C SER A 294 -5.76 6.01 -9.27
N HIS A 295 -5.37 5.91 -8.00
CA HIS A 295 -4.17 6.56 -7.44
C HIS A 295 -2.86 5.79 -7.70
N TRP A 296 -2.92 4.64 -8.39
CA TRP A 296 -1.78 3.73 -8.58
C TRP A 296 -0.95 3.99 -9.84
N ALA A 297 -1.31 4.97 -10.64
CA ALA A 297 -0.62 5.25 -11.89
C ALA A 297 -0.63 6.76 -12.19
N PRO A 298 0.39 7.31 -12.88
CA PRO A 298 0.40 8.69 -13.36
C PRO A 298 -0.93 9.03 -14.05
N ALA A 299 -1.33 10.31 -14.11
CA ALA A 299 -2.59 10.73 -14.77
C ALA A 299 -2.76 10.28 -16.24
N SER A 300 -1.72 9.69 -16.82
CA SER A 300 -1.64 9.07 -18.15
C SER A 300 -1.87 7.55 -18.16
N ILE A 301 -2.01 6.88 -17.00
CA ILE A 301 -2.06 5.42 -16.84
C ILE A 301 -3.24 5.04 -15.90
N GLY A 302 -4.31 5.83 -15.83
CA GLY A 302 -5.57 5.36 -15.23
C GLY A 302 -6.28 4.36 -16.15
N PRO A 303 -7.18 3.49 -15.66
CA PRO A 303 -7.92 2.51 -16.46
C PRO A 303 -8.96 3.14 -17.41
N CYS A 304 -8.88 4.45 -17.60
CA CYS A 304 -9.87 5.21 -18.32
C CYS A 304 -9.35 5.48 -19.74
N SER A 305 -10.13 4.99 -20.70
CA SER A 305 -9.92 5.11 -22.12
C SER A 305 -9.42 6.49 -22.52
N GLN A 306 -8.21 6.56 -23.07
CA GLN A 306 -7.70 7.75 -23.71
C GLN A 306 -8.01 7.64 -25.21
N SER A 307 -8.74 8.62 -25.74
CA SER A 307 -8.91 8.77 -27.18
C SER A 307 -8.15 10.00 -27.66
N ILE A 308 -7.29 9.81 -28.64
CA ILE A 308 -6.60 10.87 -29.37
C ILE A 308 -7.17 10.88 -30.80
N LYS A 309 -7.76 11.99 -31.21
CA LYS A 309 -8.21 12.19 -32.59
C LYS A 309 -7.17 13.02 -33.34
N LEU A 310 -6.71 12.52 -34.49
CA LEU A 310 -5.77 13.20 -35.40
C LEU A 310 -6.35 13.12 -36.82
N GLY A 311 -7.15 14.12 -37.22
CA GLY A 311 -7.87 14.10 -38.50
C GLY A 311 -9.11 13.20 -38.47
N GLU A 312 -9.33 12.42 -39.53
CA GLU A 312 -10.41 11.41 -39.57
C GLU A 312 -10.18 10.18 -38.67
N PRO A 313 -8.97 9.61 -38.54
CA PRO A 313 -8.76 8.46 -37.65
C PRO A 313 -8.78 8.83 -36.16
N CYS A 314 -9.43 7.99 -35.35
CA CYS A 314 -9.45 8.07 -33.90
C CYS A 314 -8.62 6.93 -33.30
N HIS A 315 -7.64 7.26 -32.46
CA HIS A 315 -6.81 6.30 -31.75
C HIS A 315 -7.32 6.17 -30.31
N ILE A 316 -7.78 4.98 -29.90
CA ILE A 316 -8.34 4.74 -28.57
C ILE A 316 -7.54 3.64 -27.85
N VAL A 317 -6.89 3.99 -26.74
CA VAL A 317 -6.27 3.02 -25.82
C VAL A 317 -7.15 2.88 -24.57
N GLY A 318 -7.60 1.66 -24.29
CA GLY A 318 -8.29 1.32 -23.04
C GLY A 318 -9.19 0.07 -23.09
N ARG A 319 -9.18 -0.69 -21.99
CA ARG A 319 -10.30 -1.49 -21.43
C ARG A 319 -9.96 -2.01 -20.02
N VAL A 320 -10.91 -1.94 -19.09
CA VAL A 320 -10.95 -2.77 -17.86
C VAL A 320 -12.40 -3.22 -17.67
N PHE A 321 -12.64 -4.50 -17.40
CA PHE A 321 -13.58 -5.04 -16.39
C PHE A 321 -13.57 -6.59 -16.46
N TRP A 322 -13.28 -7.25 -15.35
CA TRP A 322 -13.72 -8.64 -15.10
C TRP A 322 -14.88 -8.56 -14.10
N GLY A 323 -16.08 -8.94 -14.54
CA GLY A 323 -17.24 -9.09 -13.68
C GLY A 323 -17.15 -10.39 -12.89
N PHE A 324 -17.27 -10.29 -11.57
CA PHE A 324 -17.71 -11.41 -10.73
C PHE A 324 -19.24 -11.33 -10.65
N GLU A 325 -19.94 -12.33 -11.17
CA GLU A 325 -21.28 -12.66 -10.71
C GLU A 325 -21.16 -13.33 -9.33
N GLY A 326 -21.71 -12.69 -8.28
CA GLY A 326 -21.75 -13.29 -6.94
C GLY A 326 -22.08 -12.31 -5.83
N GLN A 327 -23.38 -12.08 -5.61
CA GLN A 327 -24.02 -11.72 -4.34
C GLN A 327 -23.36 -10.62 -3.46
N HIS A 328 -23.79 -9.37 -3.61
CA HIS A 328 -24.63 -8.66 -2.64
C HIS A 328 -24.77 -7.17 -3.03
N GLY A 329 -25.99 -6.65 -2.89
CA GLY A 329 -26.42 -5.41 -3.51
C GLY A 329 -25.79 -4.15 -2.93
N TYR A 330 -25.49 -3.20 -3.81
CA TYR A 330 -25.40 -1.78 -3.46
C TYR A 330 -26.34 -0.94 -4.32
N ARG A 331 -27.01 -0.04 -3.59
CA ARG A 331 -28.12 0.84 -3.96
C ARG A 331 -27.70 1.84 -5.04
N LYS A 332 -28.46 1.91 -6.12
CA LYS A 332 -28.45 3.06 -7.05
C LYS A 332 -28.97 4.28 -6.30
N ASP A 333 -28.14 5.30 -6.10
CA ASP A 333 -28.62 6.63 -5.79
C ASP A 333 -27.90 7.71 -6.61
N LYS A 334 -28.72 8.42 -7.38
CA LYS A 334 -28.60 9.81 -7.85
C LYS A 334 -27.48 10.17 -8.83
N THR A 335 -27.86 10.17 -10.10
CA THR A 335 -27.69 11.39 -10.92
C THR A 335 -28.89 11.54 -11.85
N ARG A 336 -29.78 12.45 -11.47
CA ARG A 336 -30.95 12.89 -12.23
C ARG A 336 -30.54 14.20 -12.90
N SER A 337 -30.50 14.22 -14.22
CA SER A 337 -30.40 15.42 -15.06
C SER A 337 -30.91 15.02 -16.44
N ALA A 338 -32.22 15.12 -16.64
CA ALA A 338 -32.80 16.20 -17.43
C ALA A 338 -32.52 16.05 -18.92
N LEU A 339 -33.30 15.18 -19.57
CA LEU A 339 -33.85 15.34 -20.91
C LEU A 339 -35.09 14.44 -20.98
N GLU A 340 -36.23 15.11 -21.06
CA GLU A 340 -37.58 14.53 -21.01
C GLU A 340 -37.90 13.72 -22.26
N ASP A 341 -38.79 12.75 -22.05
CA ASP A 341 -39.80 12.22 -22.96
C ASP A 341 -39.81 12.78 -24.39
N LYS A 342 -39.62 11.88 -25.36
CA LYS A 342 -40.66 11.59 -26.37
C LYS A 342 -40.36 10.29 -27.13
N ASP A 343 -41.45 9.57 -27.33
CA ASP A 343 -41.66 8.48 -28.30
C ASP A 343 -41.19 7.06 -27.94
N GLN A 344 -42.12 6.36 -27.28
CA GLN A 344 -42.37 4.93 -27.50
C GLN A 344 -42.60 4.64 -28.99
N LYS A 345 -41.97 3.57 -29.53
CA LYS A 345 -42.63 2.38 -30.14
C LYS A 345 -41.71 1.61 -31.10
N GLN A 346 -41.87 0.27 -31.04
CA GLN A 346 -41.55 -0.75 -32.07
C GLN A 346 -40.04 -0.99 -32.30
N LEU A 347 -39.47 -2.19 -32.38
CA LEU A 347 -39.86 -3.60 -32.56
C LEU A 347 -38.83 -4.43 -31.73
N GLY A 348 -38.93 -5.70 -31.36
CA GLY A 348 -39.73 -6.87 -31.69
C GLY A 348 -38.93 -8.07 -31.16
N GLU A 349 -39.58 -9.03 -30.49
CA GLU A 349 -38.95 -10.22 -29.90
C GLU A 349 -38.47 -11.24 -30.95
N LEU A 350 -37.54 -12.12 -30.50
CA LEU A 350 -37.23 -13.52 -30.91
C LEU A 350 -35.82 -13.74 -31.52
N PRO A 351 -35.23 -14.96 -31.37
CA PRO A 351 -35.10 -15.80 -30.18
C PRO A 351 -33.63 -16.22 -29.90
N LEU A 352 -33.35 -16.58 -28.64
CA LEU A 352 -32.13 -17.27 -28.21
C LEU A 352 -32.02 -18.66 -28.85
N LEU A 353 -30.94 -18.91 -29.61
CA LEU A 353 -30.51 -20.24 -30.02
C LEU A 353 -29.31 -20.66 -29.17
N SER A 354 -29.58 -21.62 -28.29
CA SER A 354 -28.58 -22.44 -27.62
C SER A 354 -27.80 -23.29 -28.64
N MET A 355 -26.48 -23.33 -28.54
CA MET A 355 -25.72 -24.45 -29.10
C MET A 355 -24.68 -24.96 -28.09
N ASP A 356 -24.79 -26.27 -27.90
CA ASP A 356 -24.07 -27.12 -26.98
C ASP A 356 -22.57 -27.24 -27.27
N ARG A 357 -21.88 -27.66 -26.20
CA ARG A 357 -20.49 -28.14 -26.19
C ARG A 357 -20.25 -29.25 -27.21
N ALA A 358 -19.22 -29.09 -28.04
CA ALA A 358 -18.59 -30.21 -28.73
C ALA A 358 -17.06 -30.11 -28.63
N ASN A 359 -16.49 -31.18 -28.08
CA ASN A 359 -15.05 -31.48 -28.02
C ASN A 359 -14.46 -31.56 -29.43
N ALA A 360 -13.22 -31.08 -29.61
CA ALA A 360 -12.33 -31.59 -30.66
C ALA A 360 -10.86 -31.38 -30.25
N GLU A 361 -10.16 -32.51 -30.06
CA GLU A 361 -8.70 -32.64 -30.03
C GLU A 361 -8.16 -32.98 -31.45
N PRO A 362 -6.83 -33.00 -31.68
CA PRO A 362 -6.19 -32.38 -32.85
C PRO A 362 -5.81 -33.37 -33.97
N GLY A 363 -5.65 -32.86 -35.19
CA GLY A 363 -5.07 -33.67 -36.26
C GLY A 363 -4.97 -33.02 -37.65
N THR A 364 -3.73 -32.82 -38.07
CA THR A 364 -3.19 -32.98 -39.45
C THR A 364 -3.47 -31.95 -40.55
N SER A 365 -2.34 -31.56 -41.14
CA SER A 365 -2.04 -30.75 -42.32
C SER A 365 -2.86 -31.05 -43.58
N GLN A 366 -3.16 -30.01 -44.38
CA GLN A 366 -2.78 -29.97 -45.80
C GLN A 366 -2.93 -28.56 -46.39
N ASP A 367 -1.91 -28.20 -47.18
CA ASP A 367 -1.76 -26.97 -47.95
C ASP A 367 -2.93 -26.65 -48.89
N ALA A 368 -3.28 -25.37 -48.97
CA ALA A 368 -3.80 -24.78 -50.21
C ALA A 368 -3.34 -23.32 -50.33
N LYS A 369 -2.36 -23.11 -51.20
CA LYS A 369 -1.89 -21.80 -51.68
C LYS A 369 -3.01 -21.08 -52.43
N LEU A 370 -3.24 -19.81 -52.10
CA LEU A 370 -3.67 -18.80 -53.05
C LEU A 370 -2.99 -17.47 -52.71
N SER A 371 -2.00 -17.16 -53.53
CA SER A 371 -1.30 -15.90 -53.63
C SER A 371 -2.24 -14.77 -54.08
N GLN A 372 -2.12 -13.58 -53.50
CA GLN A 372 -1.76 -12.35 -54.21
C GLN A 372 -1.71 -11.10 -53.29
N LEU A 373 -0.52 -10.52 -53.21
CA LEU A 373 -0.18 -9.08 -53.30
C LEU A 373 -0.82 -8.09 -52.31
N ALA A 374 -0.04 -7.63 -51.33
CA ALA A 374 0.33 -6.21 -51.16
C ALA A 374 1.40 -6.04 -50.06
N HIS A 375 2.32 -5.10 -50.28
CA HIS A 375 3.58 -4.89 -49.58
C HIS A 375 3.48 -4.40 -48.12
N PRO A 376 4.54 -4.62 -47.30
CA PRO A 376 4.64 -4.10 -45.95
C PRO A 376 4.92 -2.59 -45.97
N LEU A 377 4.14 -1.82 -45.19
CA LEU A 377 4.49 -0.46 -44.84
C LEU A 377 5.17 -0.48 -43.46
N TYR A 378 6.49 -0.33 -43.48
CA TYR A 378 7.25 0.12 -42.32
C TYR A 378 6.97 1.61 -42.09
N LEU A 379 6.73 2.00 -40.85
CA LEU A 379 6.91 3.37 -40.40
C LEU A 379 7.51 3.35 -38.98
N LEU A 380 8.63 4.07 -38.88
CA LEU A 380 9.49 4.30 -37.71
C LEU A 380 8.76 4.90 -36.52
#